data_AF-A0A1J0WFF0-F1
#
_entry.id   AF-A0A1J0WFF0-F1
#
_cell.length_a   1.000
_cell.length_b   1.000
_cell.length_c   1.000
_cell.angle_alpha   90.00
_cell.angle_beta   90.00
_cell.angle_gamma   90.00
#
_symmetry.space_group_name_H-M   'P 1'
#
loop_
_entity.id
_entity.type
_entity.pdbx_description
1 polymer ?
#
loop_
_entity_poly.entity_id
_entity_poly.type
_entity_poly.pdbx_seq_one_letter_code
_entity_poly.pdbx_strand_id
1 'polypeptide(L)'
;MLDNNKKIEVSAEQLEVIESALHTQSKILNVQAEAGGDAARRRLNEVKRLLAQLSQHKPAAQDQRCSRGGLGWFRAARSVE
;
A
#
# COMPACT_ATOMS: atom_id res chain seq x y z
N MET A 1 -4.43 22.93 24.92
CA MET A 1 -4.53 21.67 25.68
C MET A 1 -5.21 20.62 24.81
N LEU A 2 -4.45 19.92 23.97
CA LEU A 2 -4.88 18.71 23.26
C LEU A 2 -3.67 17.79 23.10
N ASP A 3 -2.93 17.61 24.19
CA ASP A 3 -1.70 16.81 24.24
C ASP A 3 -2.02 15.36 24.63
N ASN A 4 -3.07 14.81 24.02
CA ASN A 4 -3.52 13.43 24.23
C ASN A 4 -3.28 12.59 22.97
N ASN A 5 -2.11 12.73 22.34
CA ASN A 5 -1.63 11.79 21.33
C ASN A 5 -1.18 10.49 22.02
N LYS A 6 -2.14 9.79 22.62
CA LYS A 6 -1.93 8.47 23.21
C LYS A 6 -1.75 7.52 22.04
N LYS A 7 -0.49 7.23 21.71
CA LYS A 7 -0.12 6.25 20.68
C LYS A 7 -0.81 4.94 21.03
N ILE A 8 -1.83 4.56 20.27
CA ILE A 8 -2.50 3.28 20.47
C ILE A 8 -1.48 2.22 20.03
N GLU A 9 -1.03 1.42 20.98
CA GLU A 9 -0.20 0.25 20.70
C GLU A 9 -1.11 -0.83 20.13
N VAL A 10 -1.09 -0.97 18.80
CA VAL A 10 -1.83 -2.00 18.08
C VAL A 10 -0.88 -3.16 17.82
N SER A 11 -1.24 -4.36 18.29
CA SER A 11 -0.49 -5.59 18.01
C SER A 11 -0.56 -5.96 16.52
N ALA A 12 0.37 -6.82 16.06
CA ALA A 12 0.39 -7.28 14.67
C ALA A 12 -0.91 -8.01 14.26
N GLU A 13 -1.49 -8.80 15.16
CA GLU A 13 -2.76 -9.49 14.95
C GLU A 13 -3.93 -8.51 14.82
N GLN A 14 -3.96 -7.47 15.65
CA GLN A 14 -4.97 -6.41 15.53
C GLN A 14 -4.81 -5.61 14.24
N LEU A 15 -3.56 -5.36 13.80
CA LEU A 15 -3.30 -4.72 12.51
C LEU A 15 -3.81 -5.56 11.34
N GLU A 16 -3.69 -6.89 11.40
CA GLU A 16 -4.22 -7.79 10.38
C GLU A 16 -5.75 -7.76 10.30
N VAL A 17 -6.44 -7.72 11.45
CA VAL A 17 -7.89 -7.56 11.50
C VAL A 17 -8.32 -6.22 10.87
N ILE A 18 -7.60 -5.14 11.20
CA ILE A 18 -7.85 -3.81 10.62
C ILE A 18 -7.63 -3.81 9.10
N GLU A 19 -6.54 -4.41 8.63
CA GLU A 19 -6.22 -4.54 7.21
C GLU A 19 -7.31 -5.31 6.46
N SER A 20 -7.75 -6.45 6.99
CA SER A 20 -8.85 -7.25 6.43
C SER A 20 -10.15 -6.46 6.32
N ALA A 21 -10.51 -5.70 7.36
CA ALA A 21 -11.68 -4.85 7.36
C ALA A 21 -11.58 -3.72 6.31
N LEU A 22 -10.41 -3.10 6.16
CA LEU A 22 -10.17 -2.06 5.16
C LEU A 22 -10.20 -2.61 3.72
N HIS A 23 -9.68 -3.83 3.49
CA HIS A 23 -9.82 -4.52 2.21
C HIS A 23 -11.30 -4.74 1.85
N THR A 24 -12.12 -5.13 2.82
CA THR A 24 -13.56 -5.32 2.63
C THR A 24 -14.26 -4.01 2.30
N GLN A 25 -13.95 -2.92 3.02
CA GLN A 25 -14.47 -1.59 2.74
C GLN A 25 -14.07 -1.09 1.35
N SER A 26 -12.82 -1.34 0.93
CA SER A 26 -12.34 -1.02 -0.41
C SER A 26 -13.19 -1.68 -1.50
N LYS A 27 -13.56 -2.96 -1.33
CA LYS A 27 -14.43 -3.67 -2.29
C LYS A 27 -15.82 -3.04 -2.40
N ILE A 28 -16.45 -2.73 -1.26
CA ILE A 28 -17.77 -2.08 -1.22
C ILE A 28 -17.72 -0.71 -1.89
N LEU A 29 -16.72 0.10 -1.53
CA LEU A 29 -16.55 1.44 -2.09
C LEU A 29 -16.21 1.40 -3.59
N ASN A 30 -15.50 0.36 -4.06
CA ASN A 30 -15.23 0.17 -5.47
C ASN A 30 -16.52 -0.05 -6.26
N VAL A 31 -17.40 -0.93 -5.80
CA VAL A 31 -18.72 -1.15 -6.42
C VAL A 31 -19.54 0.15 -6.46
N GLN A 32 -19.54 0.92 -5.36
CA GLN A 32 -20.25 2.20 -5.31
C GLN A 32 -19.65 3.28 -6.22
N ALA A 33 -18.32 3.30 -6.35
CA ALA A 33 -17.62 4.23 -7.23
C ALA A 33 -17.85 3.89 -8.71
N GLU A 34 -17.88 2.59 -9.06
CA GLU A 34 -18.23 2.10 -10.39
C GLU A 34 -19.66 2.45 -10.77
N ALA A 35 -20.59 2.48 -9.80
CA ALA A 35 -21.95 2.98 -9.98
C ALA A 35 -22.06 4.52 -10.13
N GLY A 36 -20.93 5.24 -10.23
CA GLY A 36 -20.89 6.70 -10.41
C GLY A 36 -20.86 7.51 -9.11
N GLY A 37 -20.66 6.87 -7.95
CA GLY A 37 -20.58 7.56 -6.67
C GLY A 37 -19.26 8.31 -6.46
N ASP A 38 -19.19 9.61 -6.77
CA ASP A 38 -17.98 10.43 -6.57
C ASP A 38 -17.53 10.52 -5.10
N ALA A 39 -18.46 10.49 -4.14
CA ALA A 39 -18.14 10.41 -2.72
C ALA A 39 -17.49 9.06 -2.37
N ALA A 40 -18.02 7.96 -2.91
CA ALA A 40 -17.46 6.63 -2.73
C ALA A 40 -16.05 6.53 -3.34
N ARG A 41 -15.83 7.14 -4.52
CA ARG A 41 -14.52 7.16 -5.16
C ARG A 41 -13.47 7.92 -4.34
N ARG A 42 -13.83 9.04 -3.72
CA ARG A 42 -12.95 9.78 -2.80
C ARG A 42 -12.59 8.94 -1.56
N ARG A 43 -13.58 8.33 -0.92
CA ARG A 43 -13.38 7.43 0.22
C ARG A 43 -12.54 6.20 -0.14
N LEU A 44 -12.75 5.63 -1.33
CA LEU A 44 -11.94 4.52 -1.84
C LEU A 44 -10.45 4.90 -1.92
N ASN A 45 -10.15 6.11 -2.39
CA ASN A 45 -8.77 6.60 -2.48
C ASN A 45 -8.15 6.81 -1.09
N GLU A 46 -8.91 7.28 -0.11
CA GLU A 46 -8.46 7.37 1.29
C GLU A 46 -8.14 5.99 1.84
N VAL A 47 -9.03 5.01 1.67
CA VAL A 47 -8.83 3.63 2.14
C VAL A 47 -7.60 2.98 1.47
N LYS A 48 -7.42 3.18 0.15
CA LYS A 48 -6.23 2.69 -0.57
C LYS A 48 -4.93 3.29 -0.03
N ARG A 49 -4.92 4.58 0.33
CA ARG A 49 -3.75 5.22 0.95
C ARG A 49 -3.46 4.65 2.34
N LEU A 50 -4.49 4.41 3.16
CA LEU A 50 -4.33 3.80 4.48
C LEU A 50 -3.77 2.38 4.39
N LEU A 51 -4.26 1.56 3.44
CA LEU A 51 -3.72 0.22 3.19
C LEU A 51 -2.24 0.26 2.79
N ALA A 52 -1.86 1.21 1.92
CA ALA A 52 -0.46 1.39 1.52
C ALA A 52 0.46 1.88 2.66
N GLN A 53 -0.09 2.59 3.66
CA GLN A 53 0.65 2.96 4.86
C GLN A 53 0.78 1.76 5.81
N LEU A 54 -0.29 1.01 6.03
CA LEU A 54 -0.28 -0.18 6.89
C LEU A 54 0.72 -1.23 6.39
N SER A 55 0.84 -1.42 5.07
CA SER A 55 1.81 -2.36 4.50
C SER A 55 3.27 -1.95 4.74
N GLN A 56 3.56 -0.67 4.92
CA GLN A 56 4.90 -0.17 5.29
C GLN A 56 5.20 -0.36 6.78
N HIS A 57 4.16 -0.42 7.62
CA HIS A 57 4.28 -0.62 9.07
C HIS A 57 4.34 -2.10 9.47
N LYS A 58 3.95 -3.02 8.58
CA LYS A 58 4.17 -4.44 8.79
C LYS A 58 5.67 -4.73 8.64
N PRO A 59 6.35 -5.35 9.62
CA PRO A 59 7.72 -5.80 9.41
C PRO A 59 7.70 -6.70 8.19
N ALA A 60 8.47 -6.35 7.16
CA ALA A 60 8.53 -7.11 5.94
C ALA A 60 8.80 -8.57 6.32
N ALA A 61 7.80 -9.44 6.14
CA ALA A 61 8.11 -10.84 5.89
C ALA A 61 9.08 -10.78 4.71
N GLN A 62 10.32 -11.20 4.94
CA GLN A 62 11.37 -11.20 3.92
C GLN A 62 10.85 -12.00 2.73
N ASP A 63 10.23 -11.31 1.79
CA ASP A 63 10.00 -11.84 0.46
C ASP A 63 11.38 -11.83 -0.20
N GLN A 64 12.12 -12.91 0.04
CA GLN A 64 13.19 -13.33 -0.83
C GLN A 64 12.59 -13.56 -2.22
N ARG A 65 12.39 -12.49 -3.00
CA ARG A 65 12.17 -12.61 -4.43
C ARG A 65 13.04 -11.66 -5.21
N CYS A 66 14.16 -12.27 -5.59
CA CYS A 66 14.78 -12.18 -6.91
C CYS A 66 15.42 -10.85 -7.25
N SER A 67 16.75 -10.86 -7.13
CA SER A 67 17.67 -10.17 -8.02
C SER A 67 17.15 -10.22 -9.47
N ARG A 68 16.48 -9.15 -9.89
CA ARG A 68 16.07 -8.97 -11.28
C ARG A 68 17.19 -8.20 -11.97
N GLY A 69 18.18 -8.98 -12.42
CA GLY A 69 19.12 -8.53 -13.42
C GLY A 69 18.42 -8.11 -14.72
N GLY A 70 19.08 -7.20 -15.43
CA GLY A 70 18.69 -6.70 -16.76
C GLY A 70 17.80 -5.44 -16.67
N LEU A 71 18.12 -4.29 -17.27
CA LEU A 71 19.04 -4.04 -18.37
C LEU A 71 19.72 -2.67 -18.22
N GLY A 72 21.05 -2.68 -18.10
CA GLY A 72 21.90 -1.53 -18.36
C GLY A 72 22.03 -1.32 -19.87
N TRP A 73 21.21 -0.43 -20.43
CA TRP A 73 21.30 0.00 -21.84
C TRP A 73 22.32 1.12 -22.08
N PHE A 74 23.27 1.28 -21.18
CA PHE A 74 24.31 2.29 -21.31
C PHE A 74 25.68 1.67 -21.14
N ARG A 75 26.27 1.21 -22.26
CA ARG A 75 27.71 1.27 -22.61
C ARG A 75 28.09 0.12 -23.55
N ALA A 76 28.35 0.45 -24.81
CA ALA A 76 29.56 0.05 -25.54
C ALA A 76 29.43 0.41 -27.02
N ALA A 77 29.64 1.69 -27.36
CA ALA A 77 30.13 2.06 -28.68
C ALA A 77 31.58 2.50 -28.49
N ARG A 78 32.53 1.56 -28.65
CA ARG A 78 33.95 1.84 -28.81
C ARG A 78 34.54 0.89 -29.86
N SER A 79 34.98 1.52 -30.95
CA SER A 79 36.10 1.20 -31.85
C SER A 79 36.55 -0.23 -32.04
N VAL A 80 36.55 -0.66 -33.31
CA VAL A 80 37.64 -1.39 -33.96
C VAL A 80 37.57 -0.98 -35.45
N GLU A 81 38.48 -0.08 -35.85
CA GLU A 81 39.58 -0.30 -36.83
C GLU A 81 39.16 -0.24 -38.29
#